data_AF-A0A7S1UDQ5-F1
#
_entry.id   AF-A0A7S1UDQ5-F1
#
_cell.length_a   1.000
_cell.length_b   1.000
_cell.length_c   1.000
_cell.angle_alpha   90.00
_cell.angle_beta   90.00
_cell.angle_gamma   90.00
#
_symmetry.space_group_name_H-M   'P 1'
#
loop_
_entity.id
_entity.type
_entity.pdbx_description
1 polymer ?
#
loop_
_entity_poly.entity_id
_entity_poly.type
_entity_poly.pdbx_seq_one_letter_code
_entity_poly.pdbx_strand_id
1 'polypeptide(L)'
;RTRTRTRTRTRTRTRTRAPARKPRPERQALKPQSTMWRAGLAAAALALSLGHAAALSTFANKLGGDQTRLLNLVADTDRGADASALPPEKREGIYSAYDGLVDAGAGNSFLDGPEPPALGNFEVVFVGPATAAQAVGQTKASPAGGRWRGKFGRFVFRTRGLYQHVLKMPREHVPRYALQAQGRTDGILPPAAPTPATNGTGDALLAVNMIRAALFGVVPFTVVLCGVARRLAKAERDTVESAALARQAEAAAPANATVTPNVLRVDFAPPVLALGGRRLSKFLRLSLGPFTDVVLDTPFAGSELRLGRGSYSGARFVLKRTDDPKAEAWKPLVQDSVPSGKRLGKGIMTVAAARAIAAVLVIPTPTPTLNPNPNPNPN
;
A
#
# COMPACT_ATOMS: atom_id res chain seq x y z
N ARG A 1 37.66 -15.07 42.78
CA ARG A 1 38.42 -16.18 42.13
C ARG A 1 37.45 -17.32 41.87
N THR A 2 36.90 -17.43 40.67
CA THR A 2 35.92 -18.47 40.31
C THR A 2 36.34 -19.03 38.95
N ARG A 3 36.85 -20.27 38.96
CA ARG A 3 37.39 -20.98 37.79
C ARG A 3 36.26 -21.68 37.05
N THR A 4 35.95 -21.25 35.84
CA THR A 4 35.05 -21.94 34.92
C THR A 4 35.83 -22.97 34.10
N ARG A 5 35.50 -24.26 34.28
CA ARG A 5 36.08 -25.39 33.54
C ARG A 5 35.38 -25.53 32.18
N THR A 6 36.10 -25.32 31.10
CA THR A 6 35.68 -25.62 29.73
C THR A 6 35.90 -27.10 29.44
N ARG A 7 34.82 -27.85 29.19
CA ARG A 7 34.87 -29.26 28.79
C ARG A 7 34.83 -29.34 27.26
N THR A 8 35.97 -29.63 26.64
CA THR A 8 36.10 -29.90 25.20
C THR A 8 35.61 -31.32 24.92
N ARG A 9 34.56 -31.45 24.11
CA ARG A 9 33.97 -32.75 23.74
C ARG A 9 34.49 -33.15 22.36
N THR A 10 35.44 -34.07 22.34
CA THR A 10 36.03 -34.67 21.14
C THR A 10 35.00 -35.54 20.44
N ARG A 11 34.67 -35.23 19.18
CA ARG A 11 33.67 -35.94 18.38
C ARG A 11 34.39 -36.98 17.51
N THR A 12 34.23 -38.25 17.86
CA THR A 12 34.78 -39.40 17.14
C THR A 12 34.08 -39.54 15.78
N ARG A 13 34.88 -39.53 14.70
CA ARG A 13 34.43 -39.57 13.30
C ARG A 13 34.41 -41.04 12.86
N THR A 14 33.24 -41.67 12.88
CA THR A 14 33.03 -43.02 12.33
C THR A 14 33.08 -42.96 10.80
N ARG A 15 34.06 -43.65 10.23
CA ARG A 15 34.35 -43.72 8.79
C ARG A 15 33.57 -44.90 8.22
N THR A 16 32.39 -44.64 7.65
CA THR A 16 31.56 -45.67 7.02
C THR A 16 32.17 -46.06 5.67
N ARG A 17 32.50 -47.34 5.54
CA ARG A 17 33.10 -47.99 4.35
C ARG A 17 32.07 -48.03 3.22
N ALA A 18 32.45 -47.54 2.03
CA ALA A 18 31.60 -47.59 0.84
C ALA A 18 31.46 -49.05 0.33
N PRO A 19 30.25 -49.49 -0.06
CA PRO A 19 30.05 -50.81 -0.63
C PRO A 19 30.60 -50.91 -2.07
N ALA A 20 31.10 -52.10 -2.38
CA ALA A 20 31.74 -52.45 -3.64
C ALA A 20 30.84 -52.17 -4.87
N ARG A 21 31.43 -51.52 -5.88
CA ARG A 21 30.81 -51.30 -7.19
C ARG A 21 30.57 -52.64 -7.89
N LYS A 22 29.31 -52.91 -8.25
CA LYS A 22 28.92 -54.00 -9.16
C LYS A 22 29.51 -53.76 -10.57
N PRO A 23 29.87 -54.83 -11.30
CA PRO A 23 30.37 -54.74 -12.67
C PRO A 23 29.31 -54.14 -13.58
N ARG A 24 29.78 -53.24 -14.45
CA ARG A 24 28.99 -52.48 -15.41
C ARG A 24 28.55 -53.45 -16.53
N PRO A 25 27.24 -53.56 -16.85
CA PRO A 25 26.81 -54.39 -17.95
C PRO A 25 27.37 -53.85 -19.27
N GLU A 26 27.85 -54.78 -20.07
CA GLU A 26 28.40 -54.58 -21.41
C GLU A 26 27.39 -53.81 -22.28
N ARG A 27 27.83 -52.66 -22.79
CA ARG A 27 27.00 -51.81 -23.65
C ARG A 27 26.85 -52.49 -25.00
N GLN A 28 25.72 -53.14 -25.21
CA GLN A 28 25.27 -53.48 -26.57
C GLN A 28 25.15 -52.18 -27.38
N ALA A 29 25.89 -52.12 -28.48
CA ALA A 29 25.86 -51.02 -29.43
C ALA A 29 24.49 -50.98 -30.12
N LEU A 30 23.59 -50.14 -29.60
CA LEU A 30 22.34 -49.78 -30.27
C LEU A 30 22.68 -49.08 -31.60
N LYS A 31 22.26 -49.69 -32.70
CA LYS A 31 22.37 -49.15 -34.06
C LYS A 31 21.68 -47.76 -34.14
N PRO A 32 22.18 -46.83 -34.98
CA PRO A 32 21.71 -45.46 -35.03
C PRO A 32 20.36 -45.37 -35.76
N GLN A 33 19.25 -45.54 -35.03
CA GLN A 33 17.90 -45.17 -35.49
C GLN A 33 17.46 -43.78 -34.95
N SER A 34 18.40 -42.92 -34.55
CA SER A 34 18.13 -41.81 -33.63
C SER A 34 18.05 -40.41 -34.25
N THR A 35 18.26 -40.22 -35.56
CA THR A 35 18.26 -38.88 -36.16
C THR A 35 16.85 -38.33 -36.40
N MET A 36 15.90 -39.12 -36.92
CA MET A 36 14.53 -38.63 -37.16
C MET A 36 13.75 -38.37 -35.86
N TRP A 37 13.89 -39.22 -34.83
CA TRP A 37 13.22 -39.03 -33.53
C TRP A 37 13.73 -37.81 -32.76
N ARG A 38 15.02 -37.49 -32.87
CA ARG A 38 15.59 -36.29 -32.25
C ARG A 38 15.13 -35.01 -32.95
N ALA A 39 15.00 -35.02 -34.28
CA ALA A 39 14.44 -33.90 -35.02
C ALA A 39 12.97 -33.66 -34.67
N GLY A 40 12.16 -34.71 -34.54
CA GLY A 40 10.76 -34.61 -34.12
C GLY A 40 10.59 -34.06 -32.70
N LEU A 41 11.39 -34.52 -31.73
CA LEU A 41 11.36 -34.01 -30.36
C LEU A 41 11.84 -32.55 -30.25
N ALA A 42 12.87 -32.16 -31.01
CA ALA A 42 13.35 -30.78 -31.05
C ALA A 42 12.30 -29.84 -31.68
N ALA A 43 11.65 -30.27 -32.78
CA ALA A 43 10.57 -29.51 -33.41
C ALA A 43 9.34 -29.38 -32.50
N ALA A 44 8.96 -30.43 -31.78
CA ALA A 44 7.87 -30.39 -30.80
C ALA A 44 8.20 -29.47 -29.61
N ALA A 45 9.42 -29.53 -29.08
CA ALA A 45 9.88 -28.63 -28.02
C ALA A 45 9.91 -27.17 -28.47
N LEU A 46 10.34 -26.90 -29.71
CA LEU A 46 10.34 -25.57 -30.31
C LEU A 46 8.91 -25.06 -30.57
N ALA A 47 8.01 -25.92 -31.07
CA ALA A 47 6.61 -25.57 -31.27
C ALA A 47 5.90 -25.28 -29.92
N LEU A 48 6.20 -26.06 -28.88
CA LEU A 48 5.74 -25.79 -27.52
C LEU A 48 6.32 -24.47 -26.97
N SER A 49 7.61 -24.18 -27.20
CA SER A 49 8.21 -22.93 -26.73
C SER A 49 7.70 -21.70 -27.49
N LEU A 50 7.47 -21.82 -28.80
CA LEU A 50 6.91 -20.76 -29.64
C LEU A 50 5.44 -20.50 -29.30
N GLY A 51 4.65 -21.56 -29.09
CA GLY A 51 3.27 -21.46 -28.61
C GLY A 51 3.20 -20.79 -27.22
N HIS A 52 4.11 -21.13 -26.32
CA HIS A 52 4.24 -20.47 -25.02
C HIS A 52 4.62 -18.99 -25.17
N ALA A 53 5.58 -18.66 -26.04
CA ALA A 53 6.01 -17.29 -26.26
C ALA A 53 4.90 -16.41 -26.86
N ALA A 54 4.13 -16.92 -27.82
CA ALA A 54 2.98 -16.21 -28.40
C ALA A 54 1.85 -16.00 -27.37
N ALA A 55 1.57 -17.02 -26.55
CA ALA A 55 0.60 -16.91 -25.45
C ALA A 55 1.06 -15.88 -24.41
N LEU A 56 2.34 -15.88 -24.03
CA LEU A 56 2.93 -14.89 -23.11
C LEU A 56 2.89 -13.48 -23.68
N SER A 57 3.17 -13.30 -24.98
CA SER A 57 3.06 -12.00 -25.64
C SER A 57 1.63 -11.50 -25.69
N THR A 58 0.66 -12.37 -25.99
CA THR A 58 -0.76 -12.01 -26.02
C THR A 58 -1.26 -11.64 -24.63
N PHE A 59 -0.85 -12.40 -23.61
CA PHE A 59 -1.14 -12.11 -22.22
C PHE A 59 -0.53 -10.78 -21.78
N ALA A 60 0.74 -10.52 -22.07
CA ALA A 60 1.41 -9.27 -21.75
C ALA A 60 0.76 -8.05 -22.42
N ASN A 61 0.38 -8.18 -23.70
CA ASN A 61 -0.34 -7.13 -24.43
C ASN A 61 -1.71 -6.85 -23.83
N LYS A 62 -2.47 -7.90 -23.49
CA LYS A 62 -3.75 -7.76 -22.80
C LYS A 62 -3.59 -7.08 -21.44
N LEU A 63 -2.60 -7.51 -20.66
CA LEU A 63 -2.30 -6.95 -19.34
C LEU A 63 -1.92 -5.46 -19.41
N GLY A 64 -1.10 -5.09 -20.40
CA GLY A 64 -0.77 -3.68 -20.67
C GLY A 64 -1.99 -2.86 -21.09
N GLY A 65 -2.86 -3.45 -21.91
CA GLY A 65 -4.13 -2.86 -22.31
C GLY A 65 -5.08 -2.61 -21.13
N ASP A 66 -5.22 -3.60 -20.24
CA ASP A 66 -6.10 -3.51 -19.06
C ASP A 66 -5.57 -2.51 -18.03
N GLN A 67 -4.25 -2.43 -17.81
CA GLN A 67 -3.64 -1.39 -16.97
C GLN A 67 -3.90 0.01 -17.51
N THR A 68 -3.64 0.23 -18.81
CA THR A 68 -3.87 1.51 -19.49
C THR A 68 -5.33 1.90 -19.42
N ARG A 69 -6.23 0.96 -19.70
CA ARG A 69 -7.69 1.13 -19.60
C ARG A 69 -8.11 1.56 -18.20
N LEU A 70 -7.63 0.87 -17.15
CA LEU A 70 -7.97 1.20 -15.78
C LEU A 70 -7.46 2.60 -15.39
N LEU A 71 -6.21 2.92 -15.74
CA LEU A 71 -5.63 4.25 -15.47
C LEU A 71 -6.39 5.37 -16.17
N ASN A 72 -6.81 5.16 -17.43
CA ASN A 72 -7.63 6.12 -18.16
C ASN A 72 -9.01 6.31 -17.50
N LEU A 73 -9.65 5.22 -17.07
CA LEU A 73 -10.95 5.30 -16.39
C LEU A 73 -10.89 6.07 -15.07
N VAL A 74 -9.77 6.00 -14.33
CA VAL A 74 -9.60 6.68 -13.04
C VAL A 74 -8.97 8.06 -13.12
N ALA A 75 -8.42 8.46 -14.28
CA ALA A 75 -7.64 9.69 -14.44
C ALA A 75 -8.39 10.96 -13.99
N ASP A 76 -9.68 11.06 -14.35
CA ASP A 76 -10.52 12.23 -14.03
C ASP A 76 -11.32 12.08 -12.73
N THR A 77 -11.00 11.07 -11.92
CA THR A 77 -11.67 10.91 -10.62
C THR A 77 -11.07 11.85 -9.59
N ASP A 78 -11.82 12.19 -8.55
CA ASP A 78 -11.34 12.97 -7.41
C ASP A 78 -10.50 12.13 -6.42
N ARG A 79 -9.79 11.13 -6.96
CA ARG A 79 -9.00 10.14 -6.23
C ARG A 79 -9.85 9.33 -5.24
N GLY A 80 -11.12 9.11 -5.59
CA GLY A 80 -12.10 8.43 -4.75
C GLY A 80 -12.56 9.23 -3.53
N ALA A 81 -12.61 10.57 -3.61
CA ALA A 81 -13.28 11.37 -2.59
C ALA A 81 -14.81 11.23 -2.70
N ASP A 82 -15.33 10.94 -3.90
CA ASP A 82 -16.74 10.60 -4.12
C ASP A 82 -16.92 9.60 -5.28
N ALA A 83 -16.42 8.37 -5.10
CA ALA A 83 -16.61 7.34 -6.11
C ALA A 83 -18.10 6.94 -6.31
N SER A 84 -18.96 7.25 -5.33
CA SER A 84 -20.41 7.12 -5.44
C SER A 84 -21.05 8.13 -6.40
N ALA A 85 -20.42 9.29 -6.62
CA ALA A 85 -20.88 10.27 -7.59
C ALA A 85 -20.49 9.94 -9.04
N LEU A 86 -19.67 8.91 -9.27
CA LEU A 86 -19.34 8.49 -10.63
C LEU A 86 -20.57 7.87 -11.34
N PRO A 87 -20.75 8.13 -12.65
CA PRO A 87 -21.77 7.44 -13.45
C PRO A 87 -21.67 5.92 -13.29
N PRO A 88 -22.81 5.19 -13.24
CA PRO A 88 -22.81 3.73 -13.05
C PRO A 88 -21.91 3.00 -14.04
N GLU A 89 -21.99 3.33 -15.33
CA GLU A 89 -21.19 2.72 -16.39
C GLU A 89 -19.68 2.92 -16.17
N LYS A 90 -19.26 4.13 -15.77
CA LYS A 90 -17.85 4.41 -15.47
C LYS A 90 -17.38 3.58 -14.27
N ARG A 91 -18.22 3.43 -13.25
CA ARG A 91 -17.90 2.64 -12.06
C ARG A 91 -17.78 1.15 -12.38
N GLU A 92 -18.72 0.62 -13.17
CA GLU A 92 -18.68 -0.75 -13.67
C GLU A 92 -17.44 -1.00 -14.52
N GLY A 93 -17.11 -0.08 -15.42
CA GLY A 93 -15.88 -0.15 -16.21
C GLY A 93 -14.61 -0.19 -15.34
N ILE A 94 -14.54 0.63 -14.30
CA ILE A 94 -13.41 0.63 -13.34
C ILE A 94 -13.33 -0.72 -12.63
N TYR A 95 -14.44 -1.27 -12.15
CA TYR A 95 -14.45 -2.54 -11.43
C TYR A 95 -14.16 -3.73 -12.32
N SER A 96 -14.72 -3.77 -13.53
CA SER A 96 -14.44 -4.82 -14.51
C SER A 96 -12.95 -4.84 -14.87
N ALA A 97 -12.34 -3.68 -15.14
CA ALA A 97 -10.90 -3.60 -15.42
C ALA A 97 -10.05 -3.95 -14.19
N TYR A 98 -10.48 -3.53 -13.00
CA TYR A 98 -9.82 -3.90 -11.73
C TYR A 98 -9.85 -5.42 -11.52
N ASP A 99 -11.01 -6.05 -11.65
CA ASP A 99 -11.21 -7.49 -11.39
C ASP A 99 -10.47 -8.33 -12.44
N GLY A 100 -10.45 -7.92 -13.71
CA GLY A 100 -9.63 -8.57 -14.73
C GLY A 100 -8.12 -8.57 -14.42
N LEU A 101 -7.61 -7.49 -13.82
CA LEU A 101 -6.22 -7.42 -13.36
C LEU A 101 -5.96 -8.25 -12.10
N VAL A 102 -6.94 -8.34 -11.18
CA VAL A 102 -6.87 -9.24 -10.02
C VAL A 102 -6.76 -10.69 -10.48
N ASP A 103 -7.61 -11.10 -11.43
CA ASP A 103 -7.61 -12.45 -11.98
C ASP A 103 -6.28 -12.74 -12.71
N ALA A 104 -5.78 -11.78 -13.49
CA ALA A 104 -4.47 -11.91 -14.14
C ALA A 104 -3.29 -11.94 -13.15
N GLY A 105 -3.47 -11.34 -11.96
CA GLY A 105 -2.50 -11.36 -10.88
C GLY A 105 -2.54 -12.61 -10.01
N ALA A 106 -3.57 -13.46 -10.15
CA ALA A 106 -3.76 -14.64 -9.32
C ALA A 106 -2.56 -15.59 -9.39
N GLY A 107 -2.09 -16.05 -8.22
CA GLY A 107 -0.94 -16.96 -8.10
C GLY A 107 0.44 -16.28 -8.21
N ASN A 108 0.52 -15.01 -8.62
CA ASN A 108 1.78 -14.29 -8.70
C ASN A 108 2.21 -13.72 -7.35
N SER A 109 3.52 -13.65 -7.12
CA SER A 109 4.10 -12.91 -6.00
C SER A 109 4.65 -11.57 -6.47
N PHE A 110 4.13 -10.48 -5.90
CA PHE A 110 4.51 -9.10 -6.22
C PHE A 110 5.44 -8.48 -5.18
N LEU A 111 5.68 -9.18 -4.07
CA LEU A 111 6.56 -8.74 -3.00
C LEU A 111 7.96 -9.36 -3.10
N ASP A 112 8.12 -10.42 -3.89
CA ASP A 112 9.38 -11.14 -4.12
C ASP A 112 10.20 -10.56 -5.27
N GLY A 113 11.49 -10.91 -5.30
CA GLY A 113 12.43 -10.47 -6.33
C GLY A 113 13.34 -9.30 -5.90
N PRO A 114 14.30 -8.93 -6.77
CA PRO A 114 15.22 -7.82 -6.51
C PRO A 114 14.50 -6.45 -6.54
N GLU A 115 13.53 -6.31 -7.44
CA GLU A 115 12.71 -5.10 -7.62
C GLU A 115 11.22 -5.46 -7.60
N PRO A 116 10.66 -5.76 -6.42
CA PRO A 116 9.28 -6.23 -6.37
C PRO A 116 8.31 -5.12 -6.80
N PRO A 117 7.42 -5.37 -7.78
CA PRO A 117 6.57 -4.33 -8.36
C PRO A 117 5.58 -3.75 -7.36
N ALA A 118 5.23 -4.46 -6.30
CA ALA A 118 4.39 -3.92 -5.23
C ALA A 118 5.09 -2.83 -4.39
N LEU A 119 6.43 -2.71 -4.49
CA LEU A 119 7.22 -1.76 -3.74
C LEU A 119 7.52 -0.50 -4.56
N GLY A 120 7.67 0.63 -3.85
CA GLY A 120 8.00 1.92 -4.40
C GLY A 120 7.01 3.02 -4.01
N ASN A 121 7.10 4.12 -4.75
CA ASN A 121 6.30 5.31 -4.55
C ASN A 121 5.03 5.26 -5.41
N PHE A 122 3.86 5.39 -4.77
CA PHE A 122 2.59 5.42 -5.48
C PHE A 122 1.71 6.59 -5.02
N GLU A 123 1.01 7.16 -5.99
CA GLU A 123 -0.14 8.03 -5.79
C GLU A 123 -1.41 7.18 -5.80
N VAL A 124 -2.30 7.40 -4.84
CA VAL A 124 -3.62 6.78 -4.85
C VAL A 124 -4.50 7.59 -5.80
N VAL A 125 -4.78 7.01 -6.96
CA VAL A 125 -5.56 7.65 -8.03
C VAL A 125 -7.04 7.27 -8.00
N PHE A 126 -7.39 6.20 -7.29
CA PHE A 126 -8.78 5.84 -7.03
C PHE A 126 -8.94 5.11 -5.72
N VAL A 127 -10.05 5.40 -5.04
CA VAL A 127 -10.52 4.68 -3.86
C VAL A 127 -11.96 4.29 -4.14
N GLY A 128 -12.23 2.99 -4.16
CA GLY A 128 -13.59 2.48 -4.29
C GLY A 128 -14.48 3.05 -3.17
N PRO A 129 -15.74 3.37 -3.48
CA PRO A 129 -16.70 3.78 -2.48
C PRO A 129 -16.90 2.64 -1.49
N ALA A 130 -17.22 3.03 -0.26
CA ALA A 130 -17.77 2.13 0.75
C ALA A 130 -19.03 1.39 0.28
N THR A 131 -19.68 1.77 -0.82
CA THR A 131 -20.89 1.09 -1.32
C THR A 131 -20.59 -0.21 -2.09
N ALA A 132 -19.38 -0.37 -2.64
CA ALA A 132 -18.86 -1.71 -2.93
C ALA A 132 -18.67 -2.54 -1.65
N ALA A 133 -18.59 -1.87 -0.49
CA ALA A 133 -18.71 -2.48 0.83
C ALA A 133 -20.15 -2.48 1.40
N GLN A 134 -21.16 -1.82 0.79
CA GLN A 134 -22.59 -1.96 1.13
C GLN A 134 -23.24 -3.15 0.44
N ALA A 135 -22.80 -3.49 -0.78
CA ALA A 135 -23.00 -4.84 -1.31
C ALA A 135 -22.37 -5.90 -0.38
N VAL A 136 -21.51 -5.48 0.56
CA VAL A 136 -20.79 -6.28 1.54
C VAL A 136 -21.18 -5.86 2.98
N GLY A 137 -22.37 -5.25 3.16
CA GLY A 137 -23.00 -4.68 4.38
C GLY A 137 -22.15 -3.98 5.44
N GLN A 138 -20.98 -3.46 5.11
CA GLN A 138 -20.25 -2.57 6.00
C GLN A 138 -21.00 -1.24 6.13
N THR A 139 -21.52 -0.97 7.33
CA THR A 139 -22.32 0.22 7.61
C THR A 139 -21.51 1.53 7.62
N LYS A 140 -20.17 1.49 7.76
CA LYS A 140 -19.27 2.66 7.68
C LYS A 140 -17.85 2.30 7.21
N ALA A 141 -17.64 2.03 5.92
CA ALA A 141 -16.29 2.09 5.38
C ALA A 141 -15.85 3.55 5.22
N SER A 142 -14.74 3.90 5.87
CA SER A 142 -14.12 5.21 5.74
C SER A 142 -13.21 5.19 4.51
N PRO A 143 -13.36 6.10 3.53
CA PRO A 143 -12.42 6.20 2.41
C PRO A 143 -10.99 6.40 2.95
N ALA A 144 -9.94 6.08 2.18
CA ALA A 144 -8.57 6.41 2.60
C ALA A 144 -8.49 7.92 2.93
N GLY A 145 -8.30 8.25 4.21
CA GLY A 145 -8.41 9.60 4.76
C GLY A 145 -9.62 9.87 5.67
N GLY A 146 -10.54 8.92 5.86
CA GLY A 146 -11.64 9.00 6.82
C GLY A 146 -12.65 10.11 6.55
N ARG A 147 -13.25 10.64 7.63
CA ARG A 147 -14.28 11.70 7.60
C ARG A 147 -13.80 13.00 6.92
N TRP A 148 -12.49 13.18 6.77
CA TRP A 148 -11.87 14.33 6.12
C TRP A 148 -12.20 14.45 4.62
N ARG A 149 -12.65 13.35 4.01
CA ARG A 149 -13.03 13.31 2.59
C ARG A 149 -14.53 13.26 2.33
N GLY A 150 -15.36 13.33 3.38
CA GLY A 150 -16.81 13.52 3.21
C GLY A 150 -17.15 14.90 2.67
N LYS A 151 -18.42 15.17 2.31
CA LYS A 151 -18.85 16.46 1.73
C LYS A 151 -18.34 17.68 2.52
N PHE A 152 -18.57 17.70 3.83
CA PHE A 152 -18.07 18.77 4.70
C PHE A 152 -16.54 18.76 4.84
N GLY A 153 -15.94 17.57 4.96
CA GLY A 153 -14.50 17.40 5.03
C GLY A 153 -13.79 17.96 3.80
N ARG A 154 -14.33 17.78 2.59
CA ARG A 154 -13.79 18.32 1.34
C ARG A 154 -13.87 19.83 1.25
N PHE A 155 -14.93 20.43 1.80
CA PHE A 155 -15.09 21.88 1.87
C PHE A 155 -14.00 22.50 2.76
N VAL A 156 -13.77 21.90 3.93
CA VAL A 156 -12.76 22.38 4.90
C VAL A 156 -11.34 21.97 4.50
N PHE A 157 -11.16 20.78 3.94
CA PHE A 157 -9.88 20.15 3.65
C PHE A 157 -9.81 19.75 2.18
N ARG A 158 -9.27 20.66 1.36
CA ARG A 158 -9.05 20.37 -0.06
C ARG A 158 -7.84 19.45 -0.21
N THR A 159 -8.06 18.17 -0.49
CA THR A 159 -6.99 17.22 -0.79
C THR A 159 -6.23 17.65 -2.05
N ARG A 160 -4.90 17.74 -1.94
CA ARG A 160 -3.98 18.08 -3.03
C ARG A 160 -3.16 16.88 -3.49
N GLY A 161 -2.98 15.88 -2.64
CA GLY A 161 -2.26 14.65 -2.96
C GLY A 161 -2.57 13.54 -1.95
N LEU A 162 -2.65 12.30 -2.43
CA LEU A 162 -2.83 11.11 -1.61
C LEU A 162 -1.81 10.08 -2.08
N TYR A 163 -0.93 9.66 -1.17
CA TYR A 163 0.18 8.79 -1.51
C TYR A 163 0.22 7.60 -0.56
N GLN A 164 0.61 6.44 -1.09
CA GLN A 164 0.79 5.23 -0.31
C GLN A 164 2.02 4.47 -0.81
N HIS A 165 3.07 4.49 0.00
CA HIS A 165 4.36 3.88 -0.29
C HIS A 165 4.50 2.56 0.47
N VAL A 166 5.14 1.58 -0.16
CA VAL A 166 5.72 0.43 0.55
C VAL A 166 7.15 0.33 0.07
N LEU A 167 8.09 0.61 0.96
CA LEU A 167 9.50 0.79 0.62
C LEU A 167 10.32 -0.29 1.32
N LYS A 168 11.26 -0.88 0.60
CA LYS A 168 12.32 -1.69 1.19
C LYS A 168 13.49 -0.77 1.54
N MET A 169 13.91 -0.76 2.79
CA MET A 169 15.04 0.07 3.23
C MET A 169 15.81 -0.57 4.39
N PRO A 170 17.11 -0.23 4.55
CA PRO A 170 17.87 -0.67 5.70
C PRO A 170 17.17 -0.30 7.01
N ARG A 171 17.16 -1.21 7.98
CA ARG A 171 16.44 -1.04 9.25
C ARG A 171 16.84 0.24 9.99
N GLU A 172 18.10 0.65 9.90
CA GLU A 172 18.66 1.88 10.47
C GLU A 172 18.10 3.16 9.85
N HIS A 173 17.57 3.09 8.63
CA HIS A 173 16.92 4.21 7.95
C HIS A 173 15.41 4.28 8.21
N VAL A 174 14.83 3.24 8.84
CA VAL A 174 13.43 3.26 9.25
C VAL A 174 13.25 4.25 10.39
N PRO A 175 12.25 5.16 10.32
CA PRO A 175 11.99 6.10 11.40
C PRO A 175 11.80 5.38 12.75
N ARG A 176 12.54 5.81 13.78
CA ARG A 176 12.51 5.15 15.11
C ARG A 176 11.10 5.05 15.69
N TYR A 177 10.24 6.06 15.48
CA TYR A 177 8.87 6.03 15.99
C TYR A 177 7.98 5.01 15.23
N ALA A 178 8.27 4.71 13.96
CA ALA A 178 7.60 3.64 13.23
C ALA A 178 8.03 2.26 13.76
N LEU A 179 9.32 2.08 14.07
CA LEU A 179 9.83 0.86 14.72
C LEU A 179 9.17 0.61 16.09
N GLN A 180 8.85 1.67 16.85
CA GLN A 180 8.15 1.56 18.13
C GLN A 180 6.70 1.08 18.01
N ALA A 181 6.10 1.13 16.81
CA ALA A 181 4.73 0.65 16.59
C ALA A 181 4.65 -0.88 16.49
N GLN A 182 5.75 -1.55 16.16
CA GLN A 182 5.77 -3.00 15.99
C GLN A 182 5.28 -3.71 17.27
N GLY A 183 4.22 -4.50 17.13
CA GLY A 183 3.65 -5.28 18.24
C GLY A 183 2.93 -4.45 19.33
N ARG A 184 2.67 -3.16 19.11
CA ARG A 184 1.94 -2.29 20.06
C ARG A 184 0.47 -2.03 19.69
N THR A 185 -0.03 -2.70 18.67
CA THR A 185 -1.39 -2.51 18.16
C THR A 185 -2.35 -3.47 18.85
N ASP A 186 -3.48 -2.98 19.35
CA ASP A 186 -4.60 -3.79 19.90
C ASP A 186 -5.42 -4.47 18.78
N GLY A 187 -4.75 -4.87 17.71
CA GLY A 187 -5.35 -5.39 16.48
C GLY A 187 -6.00 -6.76 16.65
N ILE A 188 -6.77 -7.14 15.64
CA ILE A 188 -7.51 -8.43 15.58
C ILE A 188 -6.55 -9.62 15.62
N LEU A 189 -5.41 -9.48 14.96
CA LEU A 189 -4.38 -10.50 15.00
C LEU A 189 -3.60 -10.37 16.30
N PRO A 190 -3.32 -11.49 16.98
CA PRO A 190 -2.46 -11.46 18.16
C PRO A 190 -1.16 -10.73 17.83
N PRO A 191 -0.52 -10.11 18.85
CA PRO A 191 0.79 -9.53 18.66
C PRO A 191 1.68 -10.59 18.03
N ALA A 192 2.27 -10.24 16.88
CA ALA A 192 3.17 -11.15 16.19
C ALA A 192 4.20 -11.63 17.22
N ALA A 193 4.49 -12.93 17.25
CA ALA A 193 5.65 -13.40 18.01
C ALA A 193 6.82 -12.48 17.60
N PRO A 194 7.50 -11.84 18.57
CA PRO A 194 8.54 -10.87 18.25
C PRO A 194 9.46 -11.56 17.27
N THR A 195 9.50 -11.05 16.03
CA THR A 195 10.42 -11.58 15.04
C THR A 195 11.76 -11.49 15.73
N PRO A 196 12.47 -12.62 15.94
CA PRO A 196 13.67 -12.63 16.75
C PRO A 196 14.50 -11.47 16.23
N ALA A 197 14.85 -10.55 17.15
CA ALA A 197 15.65 -9.39 16.86
C ALA A 197 16.97 -9.95 16.35
N THR A 198 16.99 -10.26 15.06
CA THR A 198 18.18 -10.51 14.32
C THR A 198 18.87 -9.18 14.47
N ASN A 199 19.97 -9.17 15.21
CA ASN A 199 20.87 -8.03 15.37
C ASN A 199 21.50 -7.64 14.02
N GLY A 200 20.79 -7.88 12.92
CA GLY A 200 21.22 -7.85 11.55
C GLY A 200 20.78 -6.55 10.90
N THR A 201 21.72 -6.07 10.12
CA THR A 201 21.67 -5.16 8.97
C THR A 201 20.62 -5.54 7.90
N GLY A 202 19.49 -6.11 8.30
CA GLY A 202 18.44 -6.56 7.40
C GLY A 202 17.58 -5.40 6.90
N ASP A 203 17.09 -5.53 5.68
CA ASP A 203 16.08 -4.63 5.16
C ASP A 203 14.75 -4.80 5.91
N ALA A 204 14.05 -3.69 6.10
CA ALA A 204 12.69 -3.64 6.59
C ALA A 204 11.75 -3.09 5.51
N LEU A 205 10.49 -3.49 5.56
CA LEU A 205 9.44 -2.89 4.74
C LEU A 205 8.82 -1.73 5.54
N LEU A 206 8.94 -0.51 5.02
CA LEU A 206 8.29 0.68 5.56
C LEU A 206 7.06 0.98 4.72
N ALA A 207 5.89 1.01 5.34
CA ALA A 207 4.68 1.52 4.72
C ALA A 207 4.44 2.97 5.15
N VAL A 208 4.10 3.82 4.19
CA VAL A 208 3.83 5.24 4.42
C VAL A 208 2.52 5.62 3.72
N ASN A 209 1.53 6.05 4.49
CA ASN A 209 0.37 6.74 3.93
C ASN A 209 0.54 8.24 4.17
N MET A 210 0.43 9.04 3.11
CA MET A 210 0.56 10.49 3.21
C MET A 210 -0.60 11.19 2.53
N ILE A 211 -1.22 12.11 3.26
CA ILE A 211 -2.27 13.01 2.76
C ILE A 211 -1.69 14.41 2.74
N ARG A 212 -1.75 15.06 1.58
CA ARG A 212 -1.47 16.48 1.44
C ARG A 212 -2.76 17.21 1.16
N ALA A 213 -3.06 18.24 1.93
CA ALA A 213 -4.30 18.98 1.82
C ALA A 213 -4.08 20.45 2.15
N ALA A 214 -5.14 21.26 2.00
CA ALA A 214 -5.16 22.64 2.45
C ALA A 214 -6.44 22.93 3.23
N LEU A 215 -6.28 23.48 4.42
CA LEU A 215 -7.36 23.96 5.27
C LEU A 215 -7.95 25.24 4.66
N PHE A 216 -9.25 25.23 4.41
CA PHE A 216 -10.00 26.24 3.65
C PHE A 216 -9.37 26.57 2.30
N GLY A 217 -8.63 25.63 1.71
CA GLY A 217 -7.88 25.85 0.47
C GLY A 217 -6.61 26.71 0.60
N VAL A 218 -6.37 27.35 1.76
CA VAL A 218 -5.30 28.32 1.97
C VAL A 218 -4.11 27.71 2.72
N VAL A 219 -4.33 27.15 3.91
CA VAL A 219 -3.24 26.73 4.79
C VAL A 219 -2.86 25.28 4.47
N PRO A 220 -1.69 25.01 3.85
CA PRO A 220 -1.30 23.66 3.51
C PRO A 220 -1.06 22.85 4.78
N PHE A 221 -1.39 21.57 4.75
CA PHE A 221 -1.00 20.63 5.78
C PHE A 221 -0.73 19.25 5.20
N THR A 222 0.04 18.47 5.94
CA THR A 222 0.39 17.10 5.60
C THR A 222 0.09 16.20 6.79
N VAL A 223 -0.58 15.08 6.54
CA VAL A 223 -0.73 13.99 7.50
C VAL A 223 0.10 12.83 7.00
N VAL A 224 0.99 12.31 7.84
CA VAL A 224 1.83 11.15 7.53
C VAL A 224 1.58 10.06 8.55
N LEU A 225 1.26 8.87 8.06
CA LEU A 225 1.17 7.65 8.85
C LEU A 225 2.28 6.71 8.37
N CYS A 226 3.23 6.42 9.24
CA CYS A 226 4.33 5.49 8.94
C CYS A 226 4.25 4.27 9.85
N GLY A 227 4.50 3.11 9.27
CA GLY A 227 4.42 1.84 9.96
C GLY A 227 5.36 0.82 9.38
N VAL A 228 5.75 -0.15 10.19
CA VAL A 228 6.57 -1.26 9.68
C VAL A 228 5.63 -2.32 9.13
N ALA A 229 5.86 -2.68 7.88
CA ALA A 229 5.15 -3.73 7.20
C ALA A 229 5.88 -5.07 7.38
N ARG A 230 5.10 -6.14 7.49
CA ARG A 230 5.59 -7.51 7.45
C ARG A 230 4.64 -8.36 6.62
N ARG A 231 5.19 -9.39 6.00
CA ARG A 231 4.37 -10.43 5.37
C ARG A 231 3.66 -11.24 6.44
N LEU A 232 2.46 -11.68 6.12
CA LEU A 232 1.74 -12.64 6.95
C LEU A 232 2.19 -14.07 6.62
N ALA A 233 2.44 -14.85 7.66
CA ALA A 233 2.60 -16.30 7.51
C ALA A 233 1.27 -16.93 7.06
N LYS A 234 1.32 -18.13 6.47
CA LYS A 234 0.11 -18.82 5.98
C LYS A 234 -1.00 -18.89 7.04
N ALA A 235 -0.69 -19.35 8.25
CA ALA A 235 -1.66 -19.45 9.34
C ALA A 235 -2.28 -18.08 9.73
N GLU A 236 -1.51 -17.00 9.67
CA GLU A 236 -2.04 -15.65 9.91
C GLU A 236 -2.95 -15.20 8.76
N ARG A 237 -2.61 -15.54 7.51
CA ARG A 237 -3.48 -15.26 6.35
C ARG A 237 -4.80 -16.00 6.45
N ASP A 238 -4.76 -17.28 6.80
CA ASP A 238 -5.96 -18.11 6.99
C ASP A 238 -6.87 -17.50 8.08
N THR A 239 -6.26 -16.94 9.15
CA THR A 239 -6.98 -16.21 10.21
C THR A 239 -7.62 -14.92 9.69
N VAL A 240 -6.89 -14.12 8.91
CA VAL A 240 -7.41 -12.88 8.30
C VAL A 240 -8.55 -13.19 7.34
N GLU A 241 -8.39 -14.21 6.50
CA GLU A 241 -9.40 -14.65 5.54
C GLU A 241 -10.66 -15.12 6.25
N SER A 242 -10.53 -15.94 7.29
CA SER A 242 -11.66 -16.40 8.11
C SER A 242 -12.39 -15.23 8.78
N ALA A 243 -11.65 -14.27 9.34
CA ALA A 243 -12.23 -13.06 9.94
C ALA A 243 -12.86 -12.12 8.91
N ALA A 244 -12.31 -12.04 7.69
CA ALA A 244 -12.89 -11.27 6.59
C ALA A 244 -14.19 -11.91 6.12
N LEU A 245 -14.22 -13.23 5.89
CA LEU A 245 -15.41 -13.99 5.54
C LEU A 245 -16.50 -13.88 6.61
N ALA A 246 -16.14 -13.97 7.88
CA ALA A 246 -17.10 -13.80 8.98
C ALA A 246 -17.76 -12.41 8.97
N ARG A 247 -16.95 -11.35 8.78
CA ARG A 247 -17.47 -9.97 8.66
C ARG A 247 -18.32 -9.77 7.42
N GLN A 248 -17.94 -10.40 6.32
CA GLN A 248 -18.71 -10.40 5.08
C GLN A 248 -20.07 -11.10 5.28
N ALA A 249 -20.09 -12.25 5.94
CA ALA A 249 -21.31 -12.99 6.26
C ALA A 249 -22.25 -12.19 7.18
N GLU A 250 -21.72 -11.59 8.26
CA GLU A 250 -22.48 -10.71 9.16
C GLU A 250 -23.12 -9.54 8.40
N ALA A 251 -22.44 -9.09 7.35
CA ALA A 251 -22.81 -7.98 6.52
C ALA A 251 -23.64 -8.39 5.27
N ALA A 252 -24.05 -9.66 5.15
CA ALA A 252 -24.79 -10.16 3.98
C ALA A 252 -24.11 -9.88 2.63
N ALA A 253 -22.78 -9.96 2.63
CA ALA A 253 -21.93 -9.73 1.48
C ALA A 253 -21.74 -10.95 0.59
N PRO A 254 -21.45 -10.77 -0.73
CA PRO A 254 -20.84 -11.85 -1.50
C PRO A 254 -19.46 -12.20 -0.92
N ALA A 255 -19.24 -13.50 -0.69
CA ALA A 255 -18.03 -14.06 -0.11
C ALA A 255 -16.87 -14.02 -1.12
N ASN A 256 -16.28 -12.83 -1.29
CA ASN A 256 -15.19 -12.59 -2.25
C ASN A 256 -13.86 -12.28 -1.55
N ALA A 257 -13.75 -12.52 -0.24
CA ALA A 257 -12.55 -12.25 0.56
C ALA A 257 -11.47 -13.33 0.45
N THR A 258 -10.99 -13.66 -0.75
CA THR A 258 -9.78 -14.49 -0.86
C THR A 258 -8.55 -13.63 -0.60
N VAL A 259 -7.77 -13.88 0.44
CA VAL A 259 -6.55 -13.09 0.74
C VAL A 259 -5.37 -13.65 -0.06
N THR A 260 -4.70 -12.82 -0.87
CA THR A 260 -3.58 -13.32 -1.69
C THR A 260 -2.30 -13.54 -0.87
N PRO A 261 -1.30 -14.25 -1.42
CA PRO A 261 0.01 -14.34 -0.78
C PRO A 261 0.76 -13.01 -0.61
N ASN A 262 0.31 -11.95 -1.28
CA ASN A 262 0.90 -10.61 -1.31
C ASN A 262 0.38 -9.68 -0.20
N VAL A 263 -0.22 -10.26 0.83
CA VAL A 263 -0.76 -9.52 1.95
C VAL A 263 0.34 -9.09 2.94
N LEU A 264 0.27 -7.83 3.34
CA LEU A 264 1.12 -7.22 4.35
C LEU A 264 0.26 -6.83 5.55
N ARG A 265 0.75 -7.13 6.75
CA ARG A 265 0.33 -6.43 7.97
C ARG A 265 1.24 -5.24 8.17
N VAL A 266 0.66 -4.09 8.45
CA VAL A 266 1.37 -2.86 8.75
C VAL A 266 0.99 -2.39 10.14
N ASP A 267 1.98 -2.29 11.03
CA ASP A 267 1.79 -1.70 12.35
C ASP A 267 2.20 -0.22 12.27
N PHE A 268 1.20 0.66 12.20
CA PHE A 268 1.36 2.10 12.09
C PHE A 268 1.53 2.77 13.45
N ALA A 269 2.50 3.67 13.51
CA ALA A 269 2.62 4.62 14.61
C ALA A 269 1.53 5.70 14.52
N PRO A 270 1.28 6.45 15.61
CA PRO A 270 0.32 7.54 15.58
C PRO A 270 0.63 8.55 14.46
N PRO A 271 -0.38 9.00 13.68
CA PRO A 271 -0.16 9.91 12.57
C PRO A 271 0.49 11.21 12.99
N VAL A 272 1.39 11.69 12.13
CA VAL A 272 2.09 12.97 12.25
C VAL A 272 1.36 14.00 11.39
N LEU A 273 0.75 14.99 12.03
CA LEU A 273 0.15 16.17 11.40
C LEU A 273 1.19 17.29 11.38
N ALA A 274 1.40 17.88 10.21
CA ALA A 274 2.27 19.03 9.99
C ALA A 274 1.49 20.15 9.32
N LEU A 275 1.41 21.32 9.97
CA LEU A 275 0.68 22.50 9.46
C LEU A 275 1.65 23.52 8.85
N GLY A 276 1.29 24.10 7.72
CA GLY A 276 2.02 25.15 7.02
C GLY A 276 3.09 24.65 6.04
N GLY A 277 3.82 25.61 5.47
CA GLY A 277 4.97 25.32 4.60
C GLY A 277 6.17 24.77 5.37
N ARG A 278 7.25 24.40 4.66
CA ARG A 278 8.43 23.70 5.20
C ARG A 278 9.05 24.33 6.46
N ARG A 279 8.99 25.66 6.61
CA ARG A 279 9.50 26.37 7.80
C ARG A 279 8.56 26.24 9.00
N LEU A 280 7.26 26.44 8.78
CA LEU A 280 6.25 26.41 9.85
C LEU A 280 5.97 24.98 10.33
N SER A 281 6.01 24.01 9.41
CA SER A 281 5.78 22.59 9.72
C SER A 281 6.79 22.01 10.69
N LYS A 282 7.99 22.59 10.82
CA LYS A 282 8.98 22.18 11.83
C LYS A 282 8.50 22.46 13.25
N PHE A 283 7.75 23.54 13.44
CA PHE A 283 7.26 23.98 14.76
C PHE A 283 5.83 23.48 15.03
N LEU A 284 5.00 23.37 13.98
CA LEU A 284 3.61 22.92 14.08
C LEU A 284 3.47 21.45 13.65
N ARG A 285 4.23 20.57 14.32
CA ARG A 285 4.17 19.12 14.13
C ARG A 285 3.58 18.45 15.36
N LEU A 286 2.51 17.70 15.17
CA LEU A 286 1.79 17.01 16.23
C LEU A 286 1.65 15.53 15.87
N SER A 287 1.92 14.65 16.82
CA SER A 287 1.56 13.24 16.71
C SER A 287 0.24 13.01 17.44
N LEU A 288 -0.76 12.48 16.75
CA LEU A 288 -2.14 12.40 17.24
C LEU A 288 -2.66 10.97 17.10
N GLY A 289 -3.39 10.48 18.10
CA GLY A 289 -4.09 9.19 18.02
C GLY A 289 -3.30 7.97 18.51
N PRO A 290 -3.92 6.79 18.46
CA PRO A 290 -3.31 5.54 18.91
C PRO A 290 -2.39 4.93 17.84
N PHE A 291 -1.66 3.89 18.25
CA PHE A 291 -1.09 2.93 17.30
C PHE A 291 -2.24 2.20 16.58
N THR A 292 -2.06 1.86 15.31
CA THR A 292 -3.08 1.17 14.51
C THR A 292 -2.42 0.10 13.66
N ASP A 293 -3.10 -1.01 13.41
CA ASP A 293 -2.66 -1.98 12.41
C ASP A 293 -3.62 -2.01 11.21
N VAL A 294 -3.07 -2.33 10.04
CA VAL A 294 -3.83 -2.54 8.82
C VAL A 294 -3.29 -3.77 8.11
N VAL A 295 -4.21 -4.58 7.59
CA VAL A 295 -3.87 -5.70 6.72
C VAL A 295 -4.23 -5.34 5.29
N LEU A 296 -3.20 -5.09 4.47
CA LEU A 296 -3.32 -4.64 3.08
C LEU A 296 -2.93 -5.78 2.15
N ASP A 297 -3.86 -6.16 1.28
CA ASP A 297 -3.63 -7.13 0.22
C ASP A 297 -3.26 -6.42 -1.09
N THR A 298 -2.32 -7.00 -1.84
CA THR A 298 -1.86 -6.48 -3.14
C THR A 298 -2.15 -7.54 -4.21
N PRO A 299 -3.39 -7.63 -4.71
CA PRO A 299 -3.78 -8.69 -5.63
C PRO A 299 -3.14 -8.56 -7.03
N PHE A 300 -2.62 -7.39 -7.37
CA PHE A 300 -1.91 -7.14 -8.62
C PHE A 300 -0.89 -6.01 -8.46
N ALA A 301 0.29 -6.16 -9.07
CA ALA A 301 1.22 -5.06 -9.26
C ALA A 301 2.01 -5.21 -10.57
N GLY A 302 2.11 -4.11 -11.32
CA GLY A 302 2.93 -3.97 -12.53
C GLY A 302 3.96 -2.86 -12.39
N SER A 303 4.56 -2.46 -13.51
CA SER A 303 5.53 -1.36 -13.58
C SER A 303 4.89 0.00 -13.32
N GLU A 304 3.65 0.23 -13.76
CA GLU A 304 2.98 1.54 -13.65
C GLU A 304 1.90 1.60 -12.57
N LEU A 305 1.37 0.45 -12.17
CA LEU A 305 0.16 0.34 -11.37
C LEU A 305 0.33 -0.69 -10.26
N ARG A 306 -0.27 -0.42 -9.11
CA ARG A 306 -0.53 -1.40 -8.04
C ARG A 306 -2.00 -1.37 -7.67
N LEU A 307 -2.61 -2.54 -7.50
CA LEU A 307 -3.93 -2.66 -6.91
C LEU A 307 -3.79 -2.95 -5.42
N GLY A 308 -4.57 -2.27 -4.59
CA GLY A 308 -4.64 -2.51 -3.16
C GLY A 308 -6.04 -2.94 -2.77
N ARG A 309 -6.15 -3.86 -1.82
CA ARG A 309 -7.42 -4.27 -1.22
C ARG A 309 -7.31 -4.30 0.30
N GLY A 310 -8.23 -3.63 0.98
CA GLY A 310 -8.34 -3.76 2.43
C GLY A 310 -8.82 -5.16 2.79
N SER A 311 -8.03 -5.95 3.52
CA SER A 311 -8.32 -7.39 3.70
C SER A 311 -9.64 -7.66 4.43
N TYR A 312 -10.05 -6.75 5.32
CA TYR A 312 -11.31 -6.86 6.04
C TYR A 312 -12.47 -6.07 5.42
N SER A 313 -12.17 -4.97 4.73
CA SER A 313 -13.19 -4.08 4.17
C SER A 313 -13.55 -4.38 2.73
N GLY A 314 -12.70 -5.14 2.02
CA GLY A 314 -12.78 -5.28 0.57
C GLY A 314 -12.56 -3.97 -0.19
N ALA A 315 -12.24 -2.87 0.50
CA ALA A 315 -12.06 -1.56 -0.14
C ALA A 315 -10.95 -1.64 -1.19
N ARG A 316 -11.30 -1.26 -2.42
CA ARG A 316 -10.41 -1.32 -3.59
C ARG A 316 -9.66 -0.01 -3.74
N PHE A 317 -8.36 -0.10 -4.02
CA PHE A 317 -7.47 1.02 -4.24
C PHE A 317 -6.75 0.83 -5.57
N VAL A 318 -6.67 1.89 -6.37
CA VAL A 318 -5.82 1.93 -7.57
C VAL A 318 -4.71 2.91 -7.31
N LEU A 319 -3.48 2.42 -7.42
CA LEU A 319 -2.27 3.15 -7.09
C LEU A 319 -1.40 3.28 -8.33
N LYS A 320 -1.17 4.51 -8.78
CA LYS A 320 -0.28 4.80 -9.90
C LYS A 320 1.13 5.02 -9.38
N ARG A 321 2.14 4.36 -9.96
CA ARG A 321 3.54 4.62 -9.64
C ARG A 321 3.84 6.09 -9.94
N THR A 322 4.60 6.73 -9.08
CA THR A 322 4.87 8.16 -9.21
C THR A 322 6.32 8.50 -8.86
N ASP A 323 6.88 9.40 -9.65
CA ASP A 323 8.15 10.09 -9.47
C ASP A 323 7.95 11.54 -8.95
N ASP A 324 6.71 11.93 -8.64
CA ASP A 324 6.38 13.26 -8.13
C ASP A 324 7.24 13.55 -6.88
N PRO A 325 8.07 14.60 -6.87
CA PRO A 325 8.89 14.95 -5.71
C PRO A 325 8.05 15.16 -4.43
N LYS A 326 6.77 15.48 -4.57
CA LYS A 326 5.84 15.62 -3.46
C LYS A 326 5.57 14.29 -2.75
N ALA A 327 5.72 13.15 -3.42
CA ALA A 327 5.64 11.81 -2.83
C ALA A 327 6.73 11.60 -1.77
N GLU A 328 7.83 12.36 -1.81
CA GLU A 328 8.94 12.23 -0.85
C GLU A 328 8.85 13.25 0.30
N ALA A 329 7.79 14.06 0.35
CA ALA A 329 7.61 15.10 1.36
C ALA A 329 7.45 14.54 2.80
N TRP A 330 7.20 13.24 2.96
CA TRP A 330 7.09 12.58 4.25
C TRP A 330 8.45 12.46 4.96
N LYS A 331 9.55 12.21 4.22
CA LYS A 331 10.89 11.97 4.78
C LYS A 331 11.30 12.98 5.88
N PRO A 332 11.33 14.29 5.63
CA PRO A 332 11.70 15.26 6.65
C PRO A 332 10.71 15.35 7.82
N LEU A 333 9.46 14.94 7.65
CA LEU A 333 8.46 14.98 8.73
C LEU A 333 8.63 13.87 9.76
N VAL A 334 9.33 12.79 9.36
CA VAL A 334 9.40 11.53 10.12
C VAL A 334 10.81 11.20 10.59
N GLN A 335 11.84 11.74 9.93
CA GLN A 335 13.24 11.54 10.31
C GLN A 335 13.60 12.32 11.59
N ASP A 336 13.09 13.54 11.73
CA ASP A 336 13.33 14.34 12.92
C ASP A 336 12.53 13.80 14.10
N SER A 337 13.15 13.70 15.28
CA SER A 337 12.48 13.32 16.54
C SER A 337 11.17 14.08 16.71
N VAL A 338 10.02 13.40 16.64
CA VAL A 338 8.72 14.03 16.83
C VAL A 338 8.57 14.37 18.31
N PRO A 339 8.37 15.65 18.69
CA PRO A 339 8.09 15.99 20.09
C PRO A 339 6.85 15.23 20.53
N SER A 340 6.94 14.45 21.62
CA SER A 340 5.75 13.75 22.11
C SER A 340 4.72 14.77 22.59
N GLY A 341 3.50 14.71 22.04
CA GLY A 341 2.44 15.68 22.29
C GLY A 341 1.97 15.77 23.75
N LYS A 342 2.48 14.90 24.64
CA LYS A 342 2.13 14.87 26.07
C LYS A 342 2.44 16.18 26.82
N ARG A 343 3.28 17.08 26.27
CA ARG A 343 3.65 18.35 26.93
C ARG A 343 3.09 19.62 26.28
N LEU A 344 2.37 19.52 25.16
CA LEU A 344 1.94 20.70 24.37
C LEU A 344 0.44 21.04 24.49
N GLY A 345 -0.28 20.37 25.39
CA GLY A 345 -1.73 20.19 25.31
C GLY A 345 -2.65 21.34 25.71
N LYS A 346 -2.18 22.54 26.11
CA LYS A 346 -3.12 23.63 26.47
C LYS A 346 -2.74 25.03 25.98
N GLY A 347 -1.46 25.40 25.92
CA GLY A 347 -1.07 26.77 25.56
C GLY A 347 -1.03 27.06 24.05
N ILE A 348 -0.50 26.13 23.24
CA ILE A 348 -0.16 26.42 21.83
C ILE A 348 -1.36 26.27 20.89
N MET A 349 -2.28 25.34 21.16
CA MET A 349 -3.50 25.19 20.35
C MET A 349 -4.40 26.43 20.39
N THR A 350 -4.49 27.09 21.55
CA THR A 350 -5.30 28.32 21.72
C THR A 350 -4.73 29.47 20.92
N VAL A 351 -3.40 29.64 20.90
CA VAL A 351 -2.73 30.74 20.18
C VAL A 351 -2.74 30.50 18.66
N ALA A 352 -2.53 29.26 18.21
CA ALA A 352 -2.55 28.93 16.78
C ALA A 352 -3.98 29.02 16.19
N ALA A 353 -4.99 28.57 16.93
CA ALA A 353 -6.39 28.73 16.53
C ALA A 353 -6.80 30.22 16.51
N ALA A 354 -6.43 30.99 17.53
CA ALA A 354 -6.73 32.43 17.58
C ALA A 354 -6.07 33.19 16.42
N ARG A 355 -4.81 32.88 16.06
CA ARG A 355 -4.13 33.53 14.92
C ARG A 355 -4.65 33.08 13.56
N ALA A 356 -5.06 31.82 13.40
CA ALA A 356 -5.67 31.34 12.17
C ALA A 356 -7.07 31.96 11.97
N ILE A 357 -7.86 32.10 13.04
CA ILE A 357 -9.16 32.79 13.01
C ILE A 357 -8.98 34.28 12.71
N ALA A 358 -8.00 34.94 13.33
CA ALA A 358 -7.68 36.35 13.05
C ALA A 358 -7.22 36.57 11.59
N ALA A 359 -6.42 35.66 11.03
CA ALA A 359 -5.98 35.76 9.63
C ALA A 359 -7.11 35.50 8.61
N VAL A 360 -8.15 34.75 8.99
CA VAL A 360 -9.35 34.52 8.16
C VAL A 360 -10.35 35.68 8.28
N LEU A 361 -10.36 36.40 9.41
CA LEU A 361 -11.21 37.58 9.64
C LEU A 361 -10.66 38.88 9.04
N VAL A 362 -9.38 38.91 8.64
CA VAL A 362 -8.76 40.03 7.91
C VAL A 362 -8.71 39.71 6.41
N ILE A 363 -9.85 39.32 5.85
CA ILE A 363 -10.06 39.41 4.40
C ILE A 363 -10.74 40.77 4.19
N PRO A 364 -10.10 41.75 3.53
CA PRO A 364 -10.75 43.02 3.23
C PRO A 364 -12.02 42.73 2.41
N THR A 365 -13.15 43.19 2.92
CA THR A 365 -14.41 43.17 2.17
C THR A 365 -14.18 43.87 0.84
N PRO A 366 -14.55 43.27 -0.30
CA PRO A 366 -14.46 43.95 -1.58
C PRO A 366 -15.30 45.23 -1.48
N THR A 367 -14.64 46.37 -1.69
CA THR A 367 -15.32 47.66 -1.76
C THR A 367 -16.37 47.56 -2.87
N PRO A 368 -17.66 47.83 -2.60
CA PRO A 368 -18.67 47.82 -3.63
C PRO A 368 -18.28 48.89 -4.67
N THR A 369 -17.91 48.45 -5.86
CA THR A 369 -17.77 49.34 -7.01
C THR A 369 -19.17 49.85 -7.34
N LEU A 370 -19.44 51.10 -6.97
CA LEU A 370 -20.59 51.87 -7.43
C LEU A 370 -20.62 51.77 -8.96
N ASN A 371 -21.65 51.10 -9.48
CA ASN A 371 -21.92 50.98 -10.90
C ASN A 371 -22.48 52.33 -11.38
N PRO A 372 -21.78 53.12 -12.20
CA PRO A 372 -22.34 54.35 -12.74
C PRO A 372 -23.43 53.99 -13.76
N ASN A 373 -24.66 54.28 -13.37
CA ASN A 373 -25.87 54.19 -14.19
C ASN A 373 -25.70 54.95 -15.52
N PRO A 374 -25.83 54.32 -16.71
CA PRO A 374 -25.98 55.03 -17.95
C PRO A 374 -27.38 54.76 -18.50
N ASN A 375 -28.32 55.68 -18.29
CA ASN A 375 -29.49 55.74 -19.15
C ASN A 375 -30.01 57.17 -19.32
N PRO A 376 -29.60 57.87 -20.39
CA PRO A 376 -30.34 59.01 -20.91
C PRO A 376 -31.44 58.50 -21.85
N ASN A 377 -32.69 58.64 -21.41
CA ASN A 377 -33.88 58.42 -22.24
C ASN A 377 -34.03 59.60 -23.22
N PRO A 378 -34.15 59.41 -24.53
CA PRO A 378 -34.58 60.45 -25.45
C PRO A 378 -36.06 60.25 -25.80
N ASN A 379 -36.90 61.14 -25.29
CA ASN A 379 -38.19 61.51 -25.87
C ASN A 379 -38.47 62.97 -25.53
#